data_AF-A0A7V0NUI6-F1
#
_entry.id   AF-A0A7V0NUI6-F1
#
_cell.length_a   1.000
_cell.length_b   1.000
_cell.length_c   1.000
_cell.angle_alpha   90.00
_cell.angle_beta   90.00
_cell.angle_gamma   90.00
#
_symmetry.space_group_name_H-M   'P 1'
#
loop_
_entity.id
_entity.type
_entity.pdbx_description
1 polymer ?
#
loop_
_entity_poly.entity_id
_entity_poly.type
_entity_poly.pdbx_seq_one_letter_code
_entity_poly.pdbx_strand_id
1 'polypeptide(L)'
;MKPIHAAGLQFAARSLGGGTNPDPKVGEAVLEWLDTHDVDAAVWTELGPETFNPTGETPLTDQVVTFLRSLDRAAKHYAREYVEFAPVAVDTPVRKAIERELGWKRRDLPESLFETALPLEKC
;
A
#
# COMPACT_ATOMS: atom_id res chain seq x y z
N MET A 1 -8.31 -27.17 -0.20
CA MET A 1 -7.68 -26.03 0.49
C MET A 1 -6.39 -25.73 -0.28
N LYS A 2 -6.39 -24.70 -1.14
CA LYS A 2 -5.22 -24.35 -1.96
C LYS A 2 -4.27 -23.49 -1.10
N PRO A 3 -2.94 -23.66 -1.21
CA PRO A 3 -2.00 -22.85 -0.46
C PRO A 3 -2.05 -21.41 -0.96
N ILE A 4 -2.03 -20.48 -0.01
CA ILE A 4 -1.88 -19.05 -0.24
C ILE A 4 -0.42 -18.86 -0.63
N HIS A 5 -0.15 -18.47 -1.88
CA HIS A 5 1.20 -18.08 -2.27
C HIS A 5 1.56 -16.81 -1.49
N ALA A 6 2.59 -16.89 -0.66
CA ALA A 6 3.08 -15.74 0.09
C ALA A 6 3.66 -14.71 -0.91
N ALA A 7 3.00 -13.57 -1.06
CA ALA A 7 3.57 -12.41 -1.74
C ALA A 7 4.69 -11.84 -0.85
N GLY A 8 5.91 -11.79 -1.38
CA GLY A 8 7.09 -11.29 -0.67
C GLY A 8 7.08 -9.77 -0.58
N LEU A 9 7.43 -9.23 0.59
CA LEU A 9 7.76 -7.82 0.78
C LEU A 9 9.15 -7.56 0.20
N GLN A 10 9.30 -6.70 -0.82
CA GLN A 10 10.61 -6.38 -1.41
C GLN A 10 11.03 -4.95 -1.08
N PHE A 11 12.32 -4.78 -0.77
CA PHE A 11 12.94 -3.48 -0.53
C PHE A 11 13.90 -3.18 -1.69
N ALA A 12 13.61 -2.14 -2.47
CA ALA A 12 14.56 -1.55 -3.40
C ALA A 12 15.18 -0.32 -2.72
N ALA A 13 16.22 -0.54 -1.93
CA ALA A 13 17.20 0.51 -1.64
C ALA A 13 18.29 0.46 -2.73
N ARG A 14 19.28 1.37 -2.67
CA ARG A 14 20.58 1.21 -3.38
C ARG A 14 21.32 -0.12 -3.06
N SER A 15 20.71 -1.01 -2.29
CA SER A 15 21.07 -2.40 -2.03
C SER A 15 19.80 -3.26 -2.12
N LEU A 16 19.81 -4.31 -2.96
CA LEU A 16 18.72 -5.25 -3.13
C LEU A 16 18.77 -6.34 -2.04
N GLY A 17 17.74 -6.41 -1.19
CA GLY A 17 17.62 -7.41 -0.13
C GLY A 17 16.56 -8.48 -0.42
N GLY A 18 17.04 -9.69 -0.71
CA GLY A 18 16.40 -11.02 -0.63
C GLY A 18 14.87 -11.17 -0.51
N GLY A 19 14.19 -11.25 -1.65
CA GLY A 19 12.88 -11.87 -1.86
C GLY A 19 12.79 -12.27 -3.34
N THR A 20 12.06 -13.34 -3.70
CA THR A 20 12.04 -13.90 -5.07
C THR A 20 11.96 -12.81 -6.13
N ASN A 21 13.00 -12.76 -6.97
CA ASN A 21 13.31 -11.69 -7.92
C ASN A 21 12.05 -11.22 -8.69
N PRO A 22 11.75 -9.91 -8.72
CA PRO A 22 10.88 -9.40 -9.77
C PRO A 22 11.55 -9.69 -11.14
N ASP A 23 10.77 -9.68 -12.21
CA ASP A 23 11.35 -9.60 -13.57
C ASP A 23 12.44 -8.51 -13.53
N PRO A 24 13.70 -8.79 -13.93
CA PRO A 24 14.79 -7.80 -13.88
C PRO A 24 14.40 -6.44 -14.46
N LYS A 25 13.48 -6.42 -15.43
CA LYS A 25 12.91 -5.20 -16.01
C LYS A 25 12.14 -4.33 -15.02
N VAL A 26 11.44 -4.93 -14.05
CA VAL A 26 10.73 -4.18 -12.99
C VAL A 26 11.75 -3.54 -12.05
N GLY A 27 12.81 -4.26 -11.68
CA GLY A 27 13.91 -3.70 -10.89
C GLY A 27 14.57 -2.52 -11.59
N GLU A 28 14.89 -2.66 -12.88
CA GLU A 28 15.44 -1.59 -13.72
C GLU A 28 14.49 -0.38 -13.81
N ALA A 29 13.20 -0.61 -14.05
CA ALA A 29 12.20 0.45 -14.12
C ALA A 29 12.03 1.20 -12.78
N VAL A 30 12.10 0.49 -11.65
CA VAL A 30 12.06 1.11 -10.32
C VAL A 30 13.32 1.95 -10.07
N LEU A 31 14.50 1.47 -10.47
CA LEU A 31 15.73 2.25 -10.36
C LEU A 31 15.70 3.51 -11.23
N GLU A 32 15.24 3.41 -12.48
CA GLU A 32 15.06 4.58 -13.35
C GLU A 32 14.03 5.57 -12.78
N TRP A 33 12.95 5.06 -12.18
CA TRP A 33 11.97 5.89 -11.48
C TRP A 33 12.60 6.60 -10.26
N LEU A 34 13.42 5.91 -9.46
CA LEU A 34 14.15 6.51 -8.35
C LEU A 34 15.10 7.62 -8.82
N ASP A 35 15.78 7.47 -9.95
CA ASP A 35 16.68 8.50 -10.49
C ASP A 35 15.94 9.78 -10.94
N THR A 36 14.63 9.69 -11.19
CA THR A 36 13.79 10.83 -11.60
C THR A 36 13.00 11.46 -10.46
N HIS A 37 13.10 10.92 -9.23
CA HIS A 37 12.34 11.38 -8.06
C HIS A 37 13.26 11.62 -6.86
N ASP A 38 12.93 12.60 -6.02
CA ASP A 38 13.70 12.93 -4.81
C ASP A 38 13.35 11.97 -3.65
N VAL A 39 13.67 10.68 -3.82
CA VAL A 39 13.40 9.61 -2.84
C VAL A 39 14.57 8.64 -2.74
N ASP A 40 14.95 8.24 -1.52
CA ASP A 40 16.14 7.41 -1.28
C ASP A 40 15.93 5.92 -1.57
N ALA A 41 14.69 5.43 -1.51
CA ALA A 41 14.33 4.02 -1.67
C ALA A 41 12.85 3.82 -2.03
N ALA A 42 12.54 2.68 -2.64
CA ALA A 42 11.18 2.21 -2.88
C ALA A 42 10.96 0.83 -2.25
N VAL A 43 9.79 0.61 -1.66
CA VAL A 43 9.35 -0.72 -1.22
C VAL A 43 8.28 -1.19 -2.19
N TRP A 44 8.52 -2.33 -2.85
CA TRP A 44 7.64 -2.86 -3.88
C TRP A 44 7.10 -4.22 -3.42
N THR A 45 5.79 -4.36 -3.39
CA THR A 45 5.14 -5.55 -2.80
C THR A 45 4.50 -6.47 -3.82
N GLU A 46 4.56 -6.13 -5.12
CA GLU A 46 3.95 -6.88 -6.24
C GLU A 46 2.51 -7.36 -5.94
N LEU A 47 1.74 -6.56 -5.21
CA LEU A 47 0.39 -6.94 -4.80
C LEU A 47 -0.60 -6.69 -5.93
N GLY A 48 -0.71 -7.64 -6.85
CA GLY A 48 -1.75 -7.62 -7.88
C GLY A 48 -3.15 -7.88 -7.32
N PRO A 49 -4.23 -7.50 -8.05
CA PRO A 49 -5.62 -7.73 -7.63
C PRO A 49 -5.91 -9.18 -7.27
N GLU A 50 -5.29 -10.13 -7.97
CA GLU A 50 -5.37 -11.57 -7.75
C GLU A 50 -4.93 -12.00 -6.34
N THR A 51 -4.11 -11.19 -5.68
CA THR A 51 -3.66 -11.43 -4.29
C THR A 51 -4.83 -11.35 -3.30
N PHE A 52 -5.84 -10.54 -3.60
CA PHE A 52 -6.97 -10.27 -2.71
C PHE A 52 -8.33 -10.63 -3.33
N ASN A 53 -8.40 -10.75 -4.65
CA ASN A 53 -9.58 -11.13 -5.41
C ASN A 53 -9.26 -12.35 -6.29
N PRO A 54 -9.84 -13.53 -6.02
CA PRO A 54 -9.62 -14.73 -6.83
C PRO A 54 -9.97 -14.59 -8.32
N THR A 55 -10.80 -13.61 -8.70
CA THR A 55 -11.11 -13.34 -10.13
C THR A 55 -10.04 -12.50 -10.82
N GLY A 56 -9.10 -11.91 -10.08
CA GLY A 56 -8.06 -11.01 -10.60
C GLY A 56 -8.58 -9.66 -11.08
N GLU A 57 -9.87 -9.39 -10.94
CA GLU A 57 -10.48 -8.14 -11.39
C GLU A 57 -10.29 -7.03 -10.36
N THR A 58 -9.99 -5.82 -10.84
CA THR A 58 -10.00 -4.64 -9.98
C THR A 58 -11.46 -4.31 -9.62
N PRO A 59 -11.82 -4.24 -8.32
CA PRO A 59 -13.19 -3.99 -7.93
C PRO A 59 -13.63 -2.59 -8.36
N LEU A 60 -14.87 -2.48 -8.82
CA LEU A 60 -15.51 -1.20 -9.08
C LEU A 60 -15.69 -0.43 -7.77
N THR A 61 -15.64 0.88 -7.85
CA THR A 61 -15.77 1.79 -6.70
C THR A 61 -16.97 1.45 -5.79
N ASP A 62 -18.13 1.16 -6.38
CA ASP A 62 -19.35 0.84 -5.63
C ASP A 62 -19.27 -0.51 -4.91
N GLN A 63 -18.54 -1.47 -5.48
CA GLN A 63 -18.30 -2.77 -4.84
C GLN A 63 -17.43 -2.59 -3.59
N VAL A 64 -16.40 -1.73 -3.66
CA VAL A 64 -15.54 -1.42 -2.51
C VAL A 64 -16.36 -0.77 -1.40
N VAL A 65 -17.17 0.24 -1.72
CA VAL A 65 -18.02 0.90 -0.71
C VAL A 65 -19.00 -0.08 -0.08
N THR A 66 -19.63 -0.94 -0.89
CA THR A 66 -20.57 -1.97 -0.41
C THR A 66 -19.88 -2.94 0.54
N PHE A 67 -18.68 -3.42 0.18
CA PHE A 67 -17.88 -4.29 1.03
C PHE A 67 -17.50 -3.62 2.36
N LEU A 68 -17.04 -2.37 2.34
CA LEU A 68 -16.67 -1.64 3.57
C LEU A 68 -17.87 -1.43 4.50
N ARG A 69 -19.09 -1.27 3.95
CA ARG A 69 -20.31 -1.22 4.75
C ARG A 69 -20.62 -2.55 5.44
N SER A 70 -20.37 -3.69 4.79
CA SER A 70 -20.71 -5.01 5.31
C SER A 70 -19.75 -5.53 6.38
N LEU A 71 -18.57 -4.91 6.54
CA LEU A 71 -17.60 -5.28 7.56
C LEU A 71 -18.19 -5.23 8.99
N ASP A 72 -17.81 -6.21 9.80
CA ASP A 72 -18.08 -6.21 11.23
C ASP A 72 -17.36 -5.04 11.93
N ARG A 73 -17.65 -4.84 13.22
CA ARG A 73 -17.14 -3.70 13.98
C ARG A 73 -15.60 -3.65 14.03
N ALA A 74 -14.94 -4.79 14.23
CA ALA A 74 -13.49 -4.85 14.39
C ALA A 74 -12.81 -4.62 13.03
N ALA A 75 -13.24 -5.33 11.99
CA ALA A 75 -12.72 -5.16 10.64
C ALA A 75 -12.95 -3.74 10.11
N LYS A 76 -14.13 -3.16 10.36
CA LYS A 76 -14.47 -1.79 9.97
C LYS A 76 -13.59 -0.75 10.68
N HIS A 77 -13.22 -0.98 11.95
CA HIS A 77 -12.30 -0.10 12.68
C HIS A 77 -10.95 -0.02 11.97
N TYR A 78 -10.32 -1.17 11.71
CA TYR A 78 -9.01 -1.22 11.06
C TYR A 78 -9.05 -0.73 9.61
N ALA A 79 -10.10 -1.08 8.85
CA ALA A 79 -10.26 -0.60 7.49
C ALA A 79 -10.40 0.93 7.44
N ARG A 80 -11.18 1.50 8.35
CA ARG A 80 -11.32 2.95 8.49
C ARG A 80 -9.99 3.60 8.85
N GLU A 81 -9.29 3.06 9.85
CA GLU A 81 -7.99 3.56 10.26
C GLU A 81 -6.99 3.58 9.09
N TYR A 82 -6.89 2.49 8.34
CA TYR A 82 -6.06 2.39 7.15
C TYR A 82 -6.44 3.42 6.06
N VAL A 83 -7.75 3.68 5.89
CA VAL A 83 -8.22 4.67 4.92
C VAL A 83 -7.87 6.09 5.34
N GLU A 84 -8.16 6.42 6.59
CA GLU A 84 -7.99 7.78 7.09
C GLU A 84 -6.51 8.15 7.20
N PHE A 85 -5.62 7.21 7.51
CA PHE A 85 -4.18 7.48 7.63
C PHE A 85 -3.38 7.32 6.32
N ALA A 86 -4.03 7.09 5.18
CA ALA A 86 -3.31 7.00 3.91
C ALA A 86 -2.57 8.32 3.58
N PRO A 87 -1.37 8.32 2.93
CA PRO A 87 -0.64 9.54 2.52
C PRO A 87 -1.29 10.31 1.37
N VAL A 88 -1.04 11.62 1.23
CA VAL A 88 -1.76 12.52 0.27
C VAL A 88 -1.64 12.09 -1.18
N ALA A 89 -0.50 11.47 -1.51
CA ALA A 89 -0.25 10.89 -2.82
C ALA A 89 -1.24 9.78 -3.20
N VAL A 90 -1.89 9.12 -2.24
CA VAL A 90 -2.88 8.05 -2.48
C VAL A 90 -4.28 8.67 -2.64
N ASP A 91 -4.49 9.42 -3.72
CA ASP A 91 -5.77 10.05 -4.08
C ASP A 91 -6.45 9.35 -5.27
N THR A 92 -7.10 8.20 -5.00
CA THR A 92 -7.73 7.38 -6.04
C THR A 92 -9.25 7.60 -6.12
N PRO A 93 -9.92 7.26 -7.25
CA PRO A 93 -11.38 7.34 -7.35
C PRO A 93 -12.11 6.57 -6.24
N VAL A 94 -11.54 5.44 -5.80
CA VAL A 94 -12.05 4.63 -4.69
C VAL A 94 -11.98 5.43 -3.37
N ARG A 95 -10.87 6.12 -3.09
CA ARG A 95 -10.73 6.97 -1.89
C ARG A 95 -11.78 8.08 -1.85
N LYS A 96 -11.99 8.77 -2.98
CA LYS A 96 -13.01 9.84 -3.09
C LYS A 96 -14.42 9.33 -2.83
N ALA A 97 -14.75 8.15 -3.33
CA ALA A 97 -16.05 7.55 -3.05
C ALA A 97 -16.20 7.10 -1.60
N ILE A 98 -15.17 6.54 -0.99
CA ILE A 98 -15.20 6.20 0.44
C ILE A 98 -15.46 7.45 1.30
N GLU A 99 -14.78 8.56 1.02
CA GLU A 99 -15.01 9.82 1.72
C GLU A 99 -16.45 10.33 1.54
N ARG A 100 -16.94 10.32 0.30
CA ARG A 100 -18.31 10.78 -0.02
C ARG A 100 -19.39 9.91 0.62
N GLU A 101 -19.25 8.59 0.53
CA GLU A 101 -20.31 7.64 0.89
C GLU A 101 -20.27 7.21 2.37
N LEU A 102 -19.07 7.14 2.96
CA LEU A 102 -18.85 6.65 4.33
C LEU A 102 -18.38 7.74 5.30
N GLY A 103 -17.97 8.91 4.80
CA GLY A 103 -17.47 10.02 5.61
C GLY A 103 -16.09 9.78 6.23
N TRP A 104 -15.36 8.74 5.77
CA TRP A 104 -14.02 8.40 6.29
C TRP A 104 -12.98 9.28 5.64
N LYS A 105 -12.84 10.50 6.17
CA LYS A 105 -11.93 11.51 5.65
C LYS A 105 -10.49 11.21 6.03
N ARG A 106 -9.59 11.42 5.09
CA ARG A 106 -8.16 11.52 5.34
C ARG A 106 -7.85 12.35 6.59
N ARG A 107 -6.97 11.83 7.43
CA ARG A 107 -6.37 12.49 8.58
C ARG A 107 -4.92 12.79 8.26
N ASP A 108 -4.49 14.00 8.58
CA ASP A 108 -3.07 14.31 8.56
C ASP A 108 -2.38 13.50 9.66
N LEU A 109 -1.35 12.76 9.28
CA LEU A 109 -0.53 12.04 10.24
C LEU A 109 0.30 13.07 11.03
N PRO A 110 0.29 13.02 12.37
CA PRO A 110 1.16 13.88 13.15
C PRO A 110 2.62 13.56 12.80
N GLU A 111 3.43 14.62 12.64
CA GLU A 111 4.86 14.52 12.30
C GLU A 111 5.63 13.61 13.28
N SER A 112 5.17 13.54 14.54
CA SER A 112 5.71 12.67 15.59
C SER A 112 5.72 11.17 15.26
N LEU A 113 4.88 10.69 14.32
CA LEU A 113 4.92 9.29 13.88
C LEU A 113 6.16 8.97 13.04
N PHE A 114 6.75 9.98 12.40
CA PHE A 114 7.94 9.84 11.55
C PHE A 114 9.24 10.22 12.28
N GLU A 115 9.13 10.93 13.42
CA GLU A 115 10.27 11.42 14.21
C GLU A 115 10.95 10.31 15.06
N THR A 116 10.37 9.10 15.11
CA THR A 116 11.00 7.93 15.74
C THR A 116 11.88 7.17 14.75
N ALA A 117 12.62 7.87 13.89
CA ALA A 117 13.82 7.28 13.31
C ALA A 117 14.86 7.20 14.42
N LEU A 118 14.99 6.01 15.03
CA LEU A 118 16.14 5.65 15.86
C LEU A 118 17.40 6.22 15.20
N PRO A 119 18.29 6.92 15.93
CA PRO A 119 19.53 7.36 15.35
C PRO A 119 20.19 6.13 14.75
N LEU A 120 20.38 6.14 13.43
CA LEU A 120 21.28 5.22 12.76
C LEU A 120 22.68 5.58 13.27
N GLU A 121 23.03 5.05 14.44
CA GLU A 121 24.39 5.08 14.90
C GLU A 121 25.21 4.35 13.83
N LYS A 122 26.07 5.14 13.19
CA LYS A 122 26.97 4.71 12.13
C LYS A 122 27.80 3.55 12.65
N CYS A 123 27.61 2.35 12.09
CA CYS A 123 28.60 1.28 12.14
C CYS A 123 29.61 1.49 11.01
#